data_AF-A0A1G3HLM8-F1
#
_entry.id   AF-A0A1G3HLM8-F1
#
_cell.length_a   1.000
_cell.length_b   1.000
_cell.length_c   1.000
_cell.angle_alpha   90.00
_cell.angle_beta   90.00
_cell.angle_gamma   90.00
#
_symmetry.space_group_name_H-M   'P 1'
#
loop_
_entity.id
_entity.type
_entity.pdbx_description
1 polymer ?
#
loop_
_entity_poly.entity_id
_entity_poly.type
_entity_poly.pdbx_seq_one_letter_code
_entity_poly.pdbx_strand_id
1 'polypeptide(L)'
;MQSGPREIVTPFRPIPLDVPEGMKPNEFFNSTENLNDLVHNNGLLVNPEGLLLYRKALGHSNVFDASIIYNTSQSILDPLGRPVRRTQVPDAVKNVWNRMNQIIIEYMLERYPDPQRSLVLAGEASLDATWPLTSPGVPSIRMLHNHFIVFDQQQLRASPLADADNPNLTDGGQHSLFQAHMRDVYRAFFAGLDLQILRPCPDDACRLALTGYPQGLPSWEIEGGGAALKEVRFWKEYDTLLKGFIDFYQTFFTQVSTRNAPLPRDIHFPALVEAKLQFDNDFLKTAKMVRDRCIRDAKYANAIRWQPAFKQLIYRND
;
A
#
# COMPACT_ATOMS: atom_id res chain seq x y z
N MET A 1 -19.97 -18.69 12.83
CA MET A 1 -19.99 -17.21 12.72
C MET A 1 -19.90 -16.89 11.23
N GLN A 2 -20.74 -15.99 10.71
CA GLN A 2 -20.70 -15.65 9.27
C GLN A 2 -19.42 -14.88 8.97
N SER A 3 -18.60 -15.36 8.03
CA SER A 3 -17.40 -14.65 7.55
C SER A 3 -17.80 -13.46 6.69
N GLY A 4 -17.12 -12.33 6.86
CA GLY A 4 -17.31 -11.15 6.03
C GLY A 4 -16.65 -9.90 6.62
N PRO A 5 -16.38 -8.87 5.80
CA PRO A 5 -15.75 -7.63 6.23
C PRO A 5 -16.59 -6.98 7.33
N ARG A 6 -15.93 -6.31 8.28
CA ARG A 6 -16.55 -5.73 9.46
C ARG A 6 -16.53 -4.22 9.36
N GLU A 7 -17.63 -3.60 9.77
CA GLU A 7 -17.70 -2.16 9.93
C GLU A 7 -17.39 -1.80 11.39
N ILE A 8 -16.43 -0.88 11.56
CA ILE A 8 -16.01 -0.36 12.87
C ILE A 8 -16.09 1.16 12.84
N VAL A 9 -16.62 1.73 13.91
CA VAL A 9 -16.59 3.18 14.14
C VAL A 9 -15.66 3.42 15.32
N THR A 10 -14.54 4.08 15.05
CA THR A 10 -13.53 4.41 16.06
C THR A 10 -13.68 5.88 16.42
N PRO A 11 -14.05 6.22 17.68
CA PRO A 11 -14.05 7.59 18.14
C PRO A 11 -12.66 8.21 17.98
N PHE A 12 -12.61 9.45 17.52
CA PHE A 12 -11.37 10.16 17.26
C PHE A 12 -11.38 11.55 17.91
N ARG A 13 -10.17 12.09 18.12
CA ARG A 13 -10.00 13.48 18.53
C ARG A 13 -10.00 14.37 17.28
N PRO A 14 -10.82 15.42 17.20
CA PRO A 14 -10.74 16.39 16.11
C PRO A 14 -9.33 17.01 16.02
N ILE A 15 -8.84 17.19 14.80
CA ILE A 15 -7.58 17.88 14.54
C ILE A 15 -7.84 19.39 14.75
N PRO A 16 -7.06 20.09 15.60
CA PRO A 16 -7.32 21.48 15.97
C PRO A 16 -6.82 22.47 14.90
N LEU A 17 -7.11 22.20 13.63
CA LEU A 17 -6.71 23.01 12.50
C LEU A 17 -7.93 23.38 11.66
N ASP A 18 -8.04 24.67 11.33
CA ASP A 18 -9.04 25.16 10.40
C ASP A 18 -8.53 25.04 8.97
N VAL A 19 -9.34 24.43 8.10
CA VAL A 19 -9.04 24.34 6.67
C VAL A 19 -9.22 25.74 6.06
N PRO A 20 -8.19 26.31 5.40
CA PRO A 20 -8.29 27.63 4.78
C PRO A 20 -9.41 27.71 3.75
N GLU A 21 -10.02 28.89 3.60
CA GLU A 21 -11.07 29.14 2.61
C GLU A 21 -10.59 28.78 1.19
N GLY A 22 -11.40 28.03 0.46
CA GLY A 22 -11.09 27.59 -0.90
C GLY A 22 -10.23 26.32 -1.01
N MET A 23 -9.71 25.78 0.10
CA MET A 23 -8.94 24.54 0.12
C MET A 23 -9.81 23.33 0.49
N LYS A 24 -9.59 22.18 -0.14
CA LYS A 24 -10.28 20.95 0.27
C LYS A 24 -9.63 20.34 1.51
N PRO A 25 -10.38 19.70 2.43
CA PRO A 25 -9.80 19.07 3.62
C PRO A 25 -8.70 18.05 3.30
N ASN A 26 -8.89 17.22 2.27
CA ASN A 26 -7.89 16.23 1.87
C ASN A 26 -6.61 16.86 1.31
N GLU A 27 -6.67 18.05 0.72
CA GLU A 27 -5.50 18.77 0.26
C GLU A 27 -4.75 19.36 1.46
N PHE A 28 -5.49 19.97 2.40
CA PHE A 28 -4.93 20.59 3.61
C PHE A 28 -4.28 19.56 4.55
N PHE A 29 -4.94 18.43 4.84
CA PHE A 29 -4.34 17.43 5.73
C PHE A 29 -3.17 16.65 5.10
N ASN A 30 -2.83 16.91 3.83
CA ASN A 30 -1.61 16.43 3.18
C ASN A 30 -0.56 17.55 3.00
N SER A 31 -0.65 18.64 3.77
CA SER A 31 0.24 19.80 3.69
C SER A 31 1.28 19.84 4.80
N THR A 32 2.23 20.77 4.65
CA THR A 32 3.25 21.12 5.66
C THR A 32 2.62 21.54 6.99
N GLU A 33 1.49 22.23 6.98
CA GLU A 33 0.77 22.68 8.17
C GLU A 33 0.31 21.51 9.03
N ASN A 34 -0.32 20.50 8.43
CA ASN A 34 -0.72 19.29 9.16
C ASN A 34 0.49 18.52 9.68
N LEU A 35 1.60 18.45 8.92
CA LEU A 35 2.82 17.82 9.42
C LEU A 35 3.41 18.53 10.63
N ASN A 36 3.42 19.86 10.61
CA ASN A 36 3.88 20.64 11.75
C ASN A 36 2.99 20.38 12.97
N ASP A 37 1.66 20.35 12.81
CA ASP A 37 0.75 19.97 13.88
C ASP A 37 1.05 18.56 14.42
N LEU A 38 1.20 17.58 13.52
CA LEU A 38 1.54 16.20 13.88
C LEU A 38 2.82 16.11 14.70
N VAL A 39 3.88 16.83 14.32
CA VAL A 39 5.15 16.86 15.06
C VAL A 39 4.95 17.37 16.50
N HIS A 40 4.16 18.42 16.70
CA HIS A 40 4.02 19.08 18.00
C HIS A 40 2.95 18.46 18.90
N ASN A 41 1.83 17.99 18.35
CA ASN A 41 0.67 17.54 19.12
C ASN A 41 0.54 16.01 19.22
N ASN A 42 1.07 15.28 18.24
CA ASN A 42 0.88 13.83 18.11
C ASN A 42 2.20 13.05 17.99
N GLY A 43 3.31 13.77 17.85
CA GLY A 43 4.65 13.22 17.66
C GLY A 43 5.11 12.47 18.89
N LEU A 44 5.61 11.25 18.65
CA LEU A 44 6.19 10.40 19.68
C LEU A 44 7.72 10.39 19.56
N LEU A 45 8.24 10.37 18.34
CA LEU A 45 9.68 10.37 18.08
C LEU A 45 9.97 10.99 16.70
N VAL A 46 10.96 11.88 16.67
CA VAL A 46 11.58 12.41 15.44
C VAL A 46 13.05 11.99 15.44
N ASN A 47 13.58 11.63 14.28
CA ASN A 47 15.00 11.32 14.13
C ASN A 47 15.70 12.25 13.12
N PRO A 48 17.05 12.24 13.07
CA PRO A 48 17.84 13.07 12.15
C PRO A 48 17.56 12.78 10.67
N GLU A 49 17.11 11.57 10.33
CA GLU A 49 16.72 11.17 8.99
C GLU A 49 15.34 11.70 8.56
N GLY A 50 14.69 12.53 9.39
CA GLY A 50 13.40 13.13 9.08
C GLY A 50 12.23 12.18 9.19
N LEU A 51 12.34 11.07 9.93
CA LEU A 51 11.23 10.17 10.22
C LEU A 51 10.51 10.60 11.48
N LEU A 52 9.19 10.71 11.38
CA LEU A 52 8.30 11.00 12.49
C LEU A 52 7.47 9.75 12.80
N LEU A 53 7.63 9.19 14.00
CA LEU A 53 6.64 8.30 14.60
C LEU A 53 5.61 9.15 15.33
N TYR A 54 4.34 8.95 15.05
CA TYR A 54 3.24 9.69 15.66
C TYR A 54 2.05 8.80 15.95
N ARG A 55 1.25 9.21 16.95
CA ARG A 55 -0.06 8.62 17.21
C ARG A 55 -1.10 9.24 16.27
N LYS A 56 -1.95 8.44 15.63
CA LYS A 56 -3.02 9.01 14.80
C LYS A 56 -4.08 9.70 15.64
N ALA A 57 -4.43 10.93 15.26
CA ALA A 57 -5.63 11.60 15.77
C ALA A 57 -6.89 10.92 15.25
N LEU A 58 -6.91 10.64 13.93
CA LEU A 58 -7.92 9.85 13.22
C LEU A 58 -7.45 8.38 13.14
N GLY A 59 -7.63 7.64 14.23
CA GLY A 59 -7.23 6.24 14.33
C GLY A 59 -8.27 5.27 13.78
N HIS A 60 -7.80 4.14 13.29
CA HIS A 60 -8.60 2.97 12.91
C HIS A 60 -8.91 2.12 14.14
N SER A 61 -8.03 2.14 15.17
CA SER A 61 -8.20 1.38 16.41
C SER A 61 -7.83 2.19 17.64
N ASN A 62 -8.50 1.89 18.76
CA ASN A 62 -8.16 2.42 20.08
C ASN A 62 -7.24 1.48 20.89
N VAL A 63 -6.94 0.28 20.39
CA VAL A 63 -6.03 -0.66 21.06
C VAL A 63 -4.57 -0.25 20.82
N PHE A 64 -4.20 -0.04 19.56
CA PHE A 64 -2.92 0.51 19.14
C PHE A 64 -3.10 1.05 17.71
N ASP A 65 -2.77 2.32 17.49
CA ASP A 65 -2.71 2.91 16.16
C ASP A 65 -1.67 4.03 16.11
N ALA A 66 -0.61 3.78 15.35
CA ALA A 66 0.47 4.72 15.10
C ALA A 66 0.92 4.67 13.65
N SER A 67 1.72 5.65 13.25
CA SER A 67 2.38 5.63 11.95
C SER A 67 3.77 6.23 11.99
N ILE A 68 4.61 5.75 11.08
CA ILE A 68 5.86 6.41 10.72
C ILE A 68 5.61 7.16 9.41
N ILE A 69 6.07 8.40 9.33
CA ILE A 69 5.98 9.23 8.12
C ILE A 69 7.33 9.87 7.82
N TYR A 70 7.70 9.92 6.54
CA TYR A 70 8.88 10.69 6.12
C TYR A 70 8.50 12.17 6.11
N ASN A 71 8.98 12.92 7.09
CA ASN A 71 8.68 14.34 7.24
C ASN A 71 9.43 15.16 6.18
N THR A 72 8.70 15.51 5.13
CA THR A 72 9.19 16.37 4.04
C THR A 72 8.67 17.79 4.18
N SER A 73 8.19 18.20 5.37
CA SER A 73 7.63 19.55 5.57
C SER A 73 8.66 20.66 5.31
N GLN A 74 9.95 20.33 5.41
CA GLN A 74 11.08 21.23 5.16
C GLN A 74 11.85 20.89 3.87
N SER A 75 11.34 19.98 3.03
CA SER A 75 12.00 19.60 1.78
C SER A 75 11.02 19.35 0.64
N ILE A 76 11.32 19.91 -0.52
CA ILE A 76 10.62 19.57 -1.75
C ILE A 76 11.27 18.31 -2.31
N LEU A 77 10.49 17.24 -2.44
CA LEU A 77 10.96 16.01 -3.08
C LEU A 77 10.75 16.08 -4.59
N ASP A 78 11.74 15.60 -5.34
CA ASP A 78 11.74 15.61 -6.80
C ASP A 78 11.05 14.35 -7.39
N PRO A 79 10.13 14.53 -8.35
CA PRO A 79 9.49 15.74 -8.82
C PRO A 79 8.37 16.20 -7.91
N LEU A 80 8.25 17.53 -7.87
CA LEU A 80 7.09 18.24 -7.34
C LEU A 80 5.81 17.63 -7.92
N GLY A 81 4.88 17.25 -7.03
CA GLY A 81 3.56 16.77 -7.41
C GLY A 81 3.44 15.27 -7.68
N ARG A 82 4.49 14.45 -7.41
CA ARG A 82 4.33 12.99 -7.35
C ARG A 82 4.51 12.43 -5.92
N PRO A 83 3.85 11.31 -5.59
CA PRO A 83 4.08 10.57 -4.36
C PRO A 83 5.50 10.06 -4.26
N VAL A 84 6.08 10.16 -3.07
CA VAL A 84 7.45 9.69 -2.83
C VAL A 84 7.41 8.24 -2.44
N ARG A 85 8.19 7.44 -3.17
CA ARG A 85 8.24 5.99 -2.98
C ARG A 85 9.39 5.65 -2.06
N ARG A 86 9.25 4.53 -1.35
CA ARG A 86 10.33 3.92 -0.59
C ARG A 86 11.58 3.62 -1.43
N THR A 87 11.42 3.31 -2.71
CA THR A 87 12.55 3.11 -3.63
C THR A 87 13.30 4.40 -3.98
N GLN A 88 12.76 5.57 -3.60
CA GLN A 88 13.29 6.89 -3.91
C GLN A 88 13.81 7.63 -2.68
N VAL A 89 13.58 7.11 -1.47
CA VAL A 89 14.18 7.70 -0.28
C VAL A 89 15.68 7.35 -0.21
N PRO A 90 16.53 8.23 0.35
CA PRO A 90 17.94 7.93 0.54
C PRO A 90 18.16 6.63 1.33
N ASP A 91 19.25 5.91 1.05
CA ASP A 91 19.53 4.63 1.71
C ASP A 91 19.63 4.77 3.24
N ALA A 92 20.17 5.88 3.75
CA ALA A 92 20.21 6.16 5.18
C ALA A 92 18.80 6.23 5.79
N VAL A 93 17.89 6.98 5.14
CA VAL A 93 16.48 7.08 5.56
C VAL A 93 15.81 5.72 5.53
N LYS A 94 16.00 4.95 4.45
CA LYS A 94 15.45 3.60 4.30
C LYS A 94 15.96 2.62 5.37
N ASN A 95 17.24 2.68 5.72
CA ASN A 95 17.81 1.82 6.75
C ASN A 95 17.18 2.09 8.12
N VAL A 96 17.02 3.37 8.47
CA VAL A 96 16.35 3.74 9.73
C VAL A 96 14.86 3.41 9.68
N TRP A 97 14.19 3.62 8.53
CA TRP A 97 12.81 3.23 8.30
C TRP A 97 12.58 1.74 8.59
N ASN A 98 13.45 0.87 8.04
CA ASN A 98 13.38 -0.58 8.24
C ASN A 98 13.51 -0.94 9.71
N ARG A 99 14.49 -0.34 10.38
CA ARG A 99 14.72 -0.58 11.80
C ARG A 99 13.54 -0.13 12.66
N MET A 100 12.95 1.03 12.37
CA MET A 100 11.76 1.49 13.08
C MET A 100 10.56 0.54 12.85
N ASN A 101 10.34 0.08 11.62
CA ASN A 101 9.28 -0.88 11.32
C ASN A 101 9.49 -2.20 12.06
N GLN A 102 10.71 -2.74 12.01
CA GLN A 102 11.08 -3.94 12.75
C GLN A 102 10.75 -3.79 14.25
N ILE A 103 11.24 -2.72 14.88
CA ILE A 103 11.06 -2.49 16.33
C ILE A 103 9.57 -2.39 16.70
N ILE A 104 8.78 -1.64 15.92
CA ILE A 104 7.36 -1.47 16.23
C ILE A 104 6.58 -2.76 16.01
N ILE A 105 6.85 -3.51 14.93
CA ILE A 105 6.20 -4.79 14.68
C ILE A 105 6.57 -5.79 15.77
N GLU A 106 7.85 -5.87 16.16
CA GLU A 106 8.32 -6.70 17.27
C GLU A 106 7.60 -6.34 18.57
N TYR A 107 7.52 -5.06 18.92
CA TYR A 107 6.76 -4.59 20.08
C TYR A 107 5.28 -4.99 20.02
N MET A 108 4.61 -4.84 18.88
CA MET A 108 3.20 -5.25 18.74
C MET A 108 3.05 -6.76 18.94
N LEU A 109 3.95 -7.57 18.39
CA LEU A 109 3.91 -9.03 18.53
C LEU A 109 4.18 -9.47 19.97
N GLU A 110 5.11 -8.82 20.67
CA GLU A 110 5.38 -9.07 22.10
C GLU A 110 4.21 -8.64 22.99
N ARG A 111 3.64 -7.46 22.74
CA ARG A 111 2.57 -6.89 23.57
C ARG A 111 1.22 -7.56 23.35
N TYR A 112 0.98 -8.06 22.14
CA TYR A 112 -0.26 -8.69 21.70
C TYR A 112 0.05 -10.08 21.11
N PRO A 113 0.52 -11.05 21.91
CA PRO A 113 1.04 -12.32 21.40
C PRO A 113 -0.05 -13.26 20.88
N ASP A 114 -1.28 -13.14 21.36
CA ASP A 114 -2.39 -14.04 21.05
C ASP A 114 -3.19 -13.54 19.83
N PRO A 115 -3.10 -14.21 18.67
CA PRO A 115 -3.82 -13.81 17.46
C PRO A 115 -5.34 -14.02 17.53
N GLN A 116 -5.83 -14.88 18.45
CA GLN A 116 -7.26 -15.06 18.69
C GLN A 116 -7.88 -13.87 19.42
N ARG A 117 -7.07 -13.08 20.12
CA ARG A 117 -7.46 -11.86 20.83
C ARG A 117 -7.11 -10.59 20.09
N SER A 118 -6.03 -10.58 19.31
CA SER A 118 -5.53 -9.37 18.67
C SER A 118 -5.11 -9.61 17.23
N LEU A 119 -5.76 -8.89 16.31
CA LEU A 119 -5.34 -8.81 14.92
C LEU A 119 -4.29 -7.71 14.78
N VAL A 120 -3.06 -8.10 14.41
CA VAL A 120 -1.94 -7.19 14.22
C VAL A 120 -1.74 -6.94 12.74
N LEU A 121 -1.81 -5.67 12.34
CA LEU A 121 -1.58 -5.20 10.97
C LEU A 121 -0.46 -4.16 10.96
N ALA A 122 0.43 -4.27 9.98
CA ALA A 122 1.36 -3.22 9.60
C ALA A 122 1.30 -3.03 8.09
N GLY A 123 1.40 -1.82 7.57
CA GLY A 123 1.28 -1.65 6.12
C GLY A 123 1.88 -0.37 5.61
N GLU A 124 2.55 -0.45 4.47
CA GLU A 124 3.09 0.69 3.76
C GLU A 124 2.04 1.22 2.78
N ALA A 125 1.62 2.46 3.02
CA ALA A 125 0.75 3.19 2.12
C ALA A 125 1.61 4.04 1.17
N SER A 126 2.14 3.40 0.13
CA SER A 126 2.73 4.09 -1.01
C SER A 126 1.65 4.28 -2.09
N LEU A 127 1.06 5.47 -2.17
CA LEU A 127 0.08 5.78 -3.22
C LEU A 127 0.82 6.01 -4.55
N ASP A 128 1.24 4.97 -5.27
CA ASP A 128 1.80 5.20 -6.61
C ASP A 128 0.65 5.50 -7.60
N ALA A 129 0.75 6.63 -8.31
CA ALA A 129 -0.17 6.93 -9.39
C ALA A 129 0.35 6.23 -10.65
N THR A 130 -0.48 5.39 -11.25
CA THR A 130 -0.13 4.58 -12.42
C THR A 130 0.08 5.39 -13.70
N TRP A 131 -0.35 6.65 -13.72
CA TRP A 131 -0.19 7.60 -14.83
C TRP A 131 0.41 8.91 -14.31
N PRO A 132 1.37 9.56 -15.01
CA PRO A 132 1.82 10.90 -14.65
C PRO A 132 0.64 11.87 -14.56
N LEU A 133 0.52 12.52 -13.40
CA LEU A 133 -0.60 13.37 -13.03
C LEU A 133 -0.45 14.76 -13.66
N THR A 134 -1.44 15.20 -14.43
CA THR A 134 -1.57 16.57 -14.93
C THR A 134 -2.77 17.30 -14.30
N SER A 135 -3.04 17.08 -13.00
CA SER A 135 -3.90 18.01 -12.27
C SER A 135 -3.03 19.07 -11.61
N PRO A 136 -2.96 20.30 -12.16
CA PRO A 136 -2.45 21.42 -11.39
C PRO A 136 -3.37 21.62 -10.18
N GLY A 137 -2.79 21.80 -8.99
CA GLY A 137 -3.54 22.19 -7.79
C GLY A 137 -3.51 21.23 -6.61
N VAL A 138 -2.93 20.03 -6.74
CA VAL A 138 -2.67 19.19 -5.57
C VAL A 138 -1.18 18.85 -5.50
N PRO A 139 -0.34 19.74 -4.97
CA PRO A 139 0.93 19.35 -4.39
C PRO A 139 0.62 18.57 -3.10
N SER A 140 -0.08 17.45 -3.19
CA SER A 140 -0.18 16.54 -2.06
C SER A 140 1.23 16.05 -1.84
N ILE A 141 1.79 16.38 -0.68
CA ILE A 141 2.85 15.58 -0.12
C ILE A 141 2.19 14.21 0.12
N ARG A 142 2.14 13.34 -0.90
CA ARG A 142 1.68 11.96 -0.70
C ARG A 142 2.86 11.27 -0.05
N MET A 143 2.80 11.32 1.26
CA MET A 143 3.89 10.97 2.14
C MET A 143 4.06 9.47 2.10
N LEU A 144 5.31 9.03 1.98
CA LEU A 144 5.64 7.66 2.37
C LEU A 144 5.28 7.54 3.86
N HIS A 145 4.38 6.62 4.19
CA HIS A 145 4.01 6.37 5.57
C HIS A 145 3.60 4.91 5.79
N ASN A 146 3.97 4.39 6.95
CA ASN A 146 3.63 3.05 7.39
C ASN A 146 2.66 3.12 8.56
N HIS A 147 1.60 2.33 8.46
CA HIS A 147 0.57 2.17 9.47
C HIS A 147 0.91 0.97 10.36
N PHE A 148 0.67 1.11 11.66
CA PHE A 148 0.79 0.03 12.64
C PHE A 148 -0.48 0.03 13.47
N ILE A 149 -1.26 -1.04 13.37
CA ILE A 149 -2.61 -1.09 13.90
C ILE A 149 -2.82 -2.45 14.57
N VAL A 150 -3.38 -2.43 15.78
CA VAL A 150 -3.86 -3.64 16.44
C VAL A 150 -5.36 -3.49 16.65
N PHE A 151 -6.15 -4.50 16.28
CA PHE A 151 -7.58 -4.56 16.57
C PHE A 151 -7.88 -5.59 17.65
N ASP A 152 -8.87 -5.30 18.48
CA ASP A 152 -9.48 -6.29 19.37
C ASP A 152 -10.37 -7.23 18.56
N GLN A 153 -10.04 -8.51 18.54
CA GLN A 153 -10.83 -9.53 17.85
C GLN A 153 -12.24 -9.66 18.43
N GLN A 154 -12.45 -9.41 19.72
CA GLN A 154 -13.79 -9.44 20.30
C GLN A 154 -14.66 -8.32 19.71
N GLN A 155 -14.11 -7.11 19.61
CA GLN A 155 -14.78 -5.99 18.95
C GLN A 155 -15.08 -6.31 17.49
N LEU A 156 -14.10 -6.82 16.73
CA LEU A 156 -14.29 -7.17 15.32
C LEU A 156 -15.39 -8.23 15.13
N ARG A 157 -15.46 -9.24 16.01
CA ARG A 157 -16.51 -10.28 15.95
C ARG A 157 -17.89 -9.73 16.29
N ALA A 158 -17.98 -8.76 17.20
CA ALA A 158 -19.23 -8.13 17.61
C ALA A 158 -19.71 -7.06 16.61
N SER A 159 -18.82 -6.54 15.78
CA SER A 159 -19.14 -5.54 14.76
C SER A 159 -20.07 -6.06 13.67
N PRO A 160 -20.97 -5.19 13.16
CA PRO A 160 -21.81 -5.53 12.02
C PRO A 160 -20.96 -5.84 10.78
N LEU A 161 -21.55 -6.63 9.88
CA LEU A 161 -20.98 -6.81 8.54
C LEU A 161 -21.00 -5.47 7.81
N ALA A 162 -19.91 -5.16 7.12
CA ALA A 162 -19.88 -4.03 6.20
C ALA A 162 -20.84 -4.28 5.03
N ASP A 163 -21.39 -3.20 4.49
CA ASP A 163 -22.16 -3.24 3.24
C ASP A 163 -21.29 -3.83 2.11
N ALA A 164 -21.78 -4.91 1.49
CA ALA A 164 -21.09 -5.60 0.41
C ALA A 164 -20.93 -4.74 -0.85
N ASP A 165 -21.80 -3.73 -1.03
CA ASP A 165 -21.75 -2.79 -2.14
C ASP A 165 -20.89 -1.55 -1.82
N ASN A 166 -20.26 -1.50 -0.64
CA ASN A 166 -19.40 -0.39 -0.27
C ASN A 166 -18.21 -0.28 -1.23
N PRO A 167 -18.06 0.84 -1.97
CA PRO A 167 -17.02 0.98 -2.99
C PRO A 167 -15.60 1.01 -2.41
N ASN A 168 -15.46 1.15 -1.08
CA ASN A 168 -14.18 1.10 -0.37
C ASN A 168 -13.77 -0.32 0.04
N LEU A 169 -14.64 -1.33 -0.12
CA LEU A 169 -14.23 -2.73 -0.04
C LEU A 169 -13.42 -3.06 -1.30
N THR A 170 -12.12 -2.79 -1.25
CA THR A 170 -11.21 -3.03 -2.37
C THR A 170 -10.12 -4.01 -1.93
N ASP A 171 -10.25 -5.28 -2.27
CA ASP A 171 -9.22 -6.28 -1.99
C ASP A 171 -8.57 -6.88 -3.22
N GLY A 172 -9.06 -6.62 -4.43
CA GLY A 172 -8.52 -7.29 -5.60
C GLY A 172 -9.29 -8.55 -5.99
N GLY A 173 -10.47 -8.84 -5.42
CA GLY A 173 -11.31 -10.01 -5.71
C GLY A 173 -11.75 -10.17 -7.18
N GLN A 174 -12.81 -10.96 -7.47
CA GLN A 174 -13.29 -11.20 -8.85
C GLN A 174 -13.58 -9.92 -9.66
N HIS A 175 -13.72 -8.78 -8.98
CA HIS A 175 -13.98 -7.48 -9.58
C HIS A 175 -12.72 -6.69 -9.97
N SER A 176 -11.52 -7.11 -9.54
CA SER A 176 -10.30 -6.39 -9.91
C SER A 176 -9.86 -6.74 -11.32
N LEU A 177 -9.40 -5.73 -12.07
CA LEU A 177 -8.94 -5.87 -13.45
C LEU A 177 -7.90 -7.00 -13.60
N PHE A 178 -6.95 -7.08 -12.67
CA PHE A 178 -5.87 -8.05 -12.74
C PHE A 178 -6.31 -9.43 -12.33
N GLN A 179 -7.12 -9.56 -11.28
CA GLN A 179 -7.64 -10.87 -10.89
C GLN A 179 -8.61 -11.44 -11.93
N ALA A 180 -9.43 -10.61 -12.56
CA ALA A 180 -10.42 -11.06 -13.55
C ALA A 180 -9.80 -11.48 -14.89
N HIS A 181 -8.68 -10.86 -15.30
CA HIS A 181 -8.16 -11.02 -16.65
C HIS A 181 -6.69 -11.42 -16.75
N MET A 182 -5.91 -11.28 -15.68
CA MET A 182 -4.46 -11.46 -15.71
C MET A 182 -3.91 -12.18 -14.46
N ARG A 183 -4.73 -12.92 -13.72
CA ARG A 183 -4.33 -13.56 -12.46
C ARG A 183 -3.06 -14.39 -12.61
N ASP A 184 -3.05 -15.25 -13.62
CA ASP A 184 -1.97 -16.22 -13.79
C ASP A 184 -0.69 -15.52 -14.31
N VAL A 185 -0.84 -14.52 -15.19
CA VAL A 185 0.26 -13.67 -15.66
C VAL A 185 0.89 -12.90 -14.50
N TYR A 186 0.05 -12.29 -13.64
CA TYR A 186 0.48 -11.55 -12.47
C TYR A 186 1.30 -12.44 -11.54
N ARG A 187 0.77 -13.61 -11.18
CA ARG A 187 1.47 -14.60 -10.35
C ARG A 187 2.78 -15.08 -10.99
N ALA A 188 2.77 -15.39 -12.28
CA ALA A 188 3.94 -15.88 -13.00
C ALA A 188 5.07 -14.84 -13.08
N PHE A 189 4.74 -13.55 -13.17
CA PHE A 189 5.71 -12.46 -13.11
C PHE A 189 6.39 -12.42 -11.74
N PHE A 190 5.62 -12.35 -10.65
CA PHE A 190 6.22 -12.25 -9.30
C PHE A 190 6.96 -13.51 -8.86
N ALA A 191 6.56 -14.70 -9.35
CA ALA A 191 7.31 -15.93 -9.12
C ALA A 191 8.74 -15.87 -9.71
N GLY A 192 8.98 -15.02 -10.72
CA GLY A 192 10.31 -14.82 -11.30
C GLY A 192 11.24 -13.89 -10.52
N LEU A 193 10.82 -13.34 -9.38
CA LEU A 193 11.65 -12.45 -8.55
C LEU A 193 12.62 -13.19 -7.62
N ASP A 194 12.56 -14.53 -7.58
CA ASP A 194 13.48 -15.41 -6.83
C ASP A 194 13.70 -15.00 -5.36
N LEU A 195 12.58 -14.85 -4.64
CA LEU A 195 12.54 -14.48 -3.22
C LEU A 195 12.80 -15.71 -2.34
N GLN A 196 13.55 -15.54 -1.25
CA GLN A 196 13.97 -16.65 -0.37
C GLN A 196 13.21 -16.66 0.95
N ILE A 197 12.99 -15.50 1.56
CA ILE A 197 12.23 -15.35 2.82
C ILE A 197 10.74 -15.17 2.51
N LEU A 198 10.40 -14.38 1.50
CA LEU A 198 9.02 -14.12 1.11
C LEU A 198 8.53 -15.21 0.16
N ARG A 199 7.82 -16.22 0.69
CA ARG A 199 7.32 -17.33 -0.11
C ARG A 199 5.89 -17.12 -0.59
N PRO A 200 5.61 -17.26 -1.90
CA PRO A 200 4.26 -17.11 -2.42
C PRO A 200 3.27 -18.05 -1.73
N CYS A 201 2.18 -17.51 -1.23
CA CYS A 201 1.11 -18.30 -0.64
C CYS A 201 0.24 -18.95 -1.73
N PRO A 202 -0.30 -20.16 -1.46
CA PRO A 202 -1.40 -20.73 -2.24
C PRO A 202 -2.63 -19.83 -2.25
N ASP A 203 -3.52 -20.07 -3.22
CA ASP A 203 -4.84 -19.44 -3.23
C ASP A 203 -5.57 -19.73 -1.90
N ASP A 204 -6.31 -18.75 -1.40
CA ASP A 204 -7.14 -18.78 -0.19
C ASP A 204 -6.43 -18.94 1.16
N ALA A 205 -5.16 -19.35 1.21
CA ALA A 205 -4.39 -19.52 2.45
C ALA A 205 -4.20 -18.21 3.25
N CYS A 206 -4.38 -17.07 2.60
CA CYS A 206 -4.11 -15.74 3.16
C CYS A 206 -5.35 -15.09 3.79
N ARG A 207 -6.54 -15.65 3.60
CA ARG A 207 -7.78 -15.02 4.08
C ARG A 207 -7.90 -15.18 5.59
N LEU A 208 -8.10 -14.07 6.30
CA LEU A 208 -8.48 -14.11 7.70
C LEU A 208 -9.87 -14.74 7.82
N ALA A 209 -10.01 -15.79 8.62
CA ALA A 209 -11.27 -16.53 8.75
C ALA A 209 -12.47 -15.67 9.18
N LEU A 210 -12.23 -14.58 9.93
CA LEU A 210 -13.29 -13.69 10.40
C LEU A 210 -13.84 -12.78 9.29
N THR A 211 -12.95 -12.24 8.46
CA THR A 211 -13.30 -11.19 7.48
C THR A 211 -13.41 -11.75 6.07
N GLY A 212 -12.71 -12.84 5.77
CA GLY A 212 -12.52 -13.39 4.43
C GLY A 212 -11.49 -12.62 3.60
N TYR A 213 -10.73 -11.68 4.18
CA TYR A 213 -9.78 -10.79 3.50
C TYR A 213 -8.35 -11.00 4.02
N PRO A 214 -7.30 -10.64 3.24
CA PRO A 214 -7.35 -10.16 1.85
C PRO A 214 -7.71 -11.28 0.84
N GLN A 215 -8.24 -10.91 -0.34
CA GLN A 215 -8.55 -11.83 -1.45
C GLN A 215 -7.85 -11.40 -2.74
N GLY A 216 -7.61 -12.32 -3.68
CA GLY A 216 -7.28 -11.98 -5.08
C GLY A 216 -5.92 -11.31 -5.34
N LEU A 217 -5.19 -10.87 -4.30
CA LEU A 217 -3.82 -10.39 -4.43
C LEU A 217 -2.82 -11.52 -4.17
N PRO A 218 -1.68 -11.55 -4.89
CA PRO A 218 -0.56 -12.37 -4.49
C PRO A 218 -0.15 -11.93 -3.10
N SER A 219 0.11 -12.92 -2.26
CA SER A 219 0.50 -12.75 -0.87
C SER A 219 1.70 -13.65 -0.64
N TRP A 220 2.55 -13.25 0.31
CA TRP A 220 3.75 -14.00 0.64
C TRP A 220 3.77 -14.27 2.13
N GLU A 221 4.03 -15.52 2.48
CA GLU A 221 4.37 -15.91 3.83
C GLU A 221 5.79 -15.43 4.12
N ILE A 222 5.99 -14.89 5.32
CA ILE A 222 7.31 -14.51 5.82
C ILE A 222 7.87 -15.75 6.52
N GLU A 223 8.77 -16.48 5.85
CA GLU A 223 9.41 -17.64 6.47
C GLU A 223 10.21 -17.22 7.71
N GLY A 224 10.01 -17.93 8.83
CA GLY A 224 10.56 -17.53 10.14
C GLY A 224 9.74 -16.46 10.87
N GLY A 225 8.62 -16.00 10.28
CA GLY A 225 7.66 -15.09 10.91
C GLY A 225 8.29 -13.77 11.36
N GLY A 226 7.91 -13.31 12.55
CA GLY A 226 8.42 -12.05 13.10
C GLY A 226 9.94 -12.00 13.29
N ALA A 227 10.61 -13.15 13.46
CA ALA A 227 12.07 -13.19 13.63
C ALA A 227 12.81 -12.76 12.35
N ALA A 228 12.26 -13.08 11.17
CA ALA A 228 12.86 -12.74 9.88
C ALA A 228 12.89 -11.22 9.62
N LEU A 229 12.08 -10.42 10.33
CA LEU A 229 12.12 -8.96 10.24
C LEU A 229 13.46 -8.36 10.71
N LYS A 230 14.23 -9.12 11.51
CA LYS A 230 15.59 -8.75 11.94
C LYS A 230 16.63 -8.97 10.84
N GLU A 231 16.29 -9.73 9.80
CA GLU A 231 17.18 -10.04 8.71
C GLU A 231 17.15 -8.94 7.64
N VAL A 232 18.33 -8.44 7.27
CA VAL A 232 18.46 -7.45 6.18
C VAL A 232 17.91 -8.00 4.86
N ARG A 233 17.97 -9.33 4.66
CA ARG A 233 17.42 -9.99 3.47
C ARG A 233 15.92 -9.78 3.32
N PHE A 234 15.15 -9.85 4.41
CA PHE A 234 13.70 -9.62 4.37
C PHE A 234 13.40 -8.25 3.76
N TRP A 235 14.08 -7.20 4.23
CA TRP A 235 13.88 -5.83 3.75
C TRP A 235 14.33 -5.64 2.29
N LYS A 236 15.36 -6.37 1.85
CA LYS A 236 15.77 -6.39 0.44
C LYS A 236 14.72 -7.06 -0.44
N GLU A 237 14.13 -8.16 0.00
CA GLU A 237 13.06 -8.86 -0.73
C GLU A 237 11.76 -8.05 -0.76
N TYR A 238 11.45 -7.35 0.32
CA TYR A 238 10.35 -6.39 0.38
C TYR A 238 10.52 -5.28 -0.67
N ASP A 239 11.73 -4.72 -0.81
CA ASP A 239 12.06 -3.74 -1.85
C ASP A 239 12.02 -4.37 -3.26
N THR A 240 12.44 -5.62 -3.43
CA THR A 240 12.36 -6.36 -4.70
C THR A 240 10.91 -6.52 -5.15
N LEU A 241 9.99 -6.88 -4.24
CA LEU A 241 8.56 -6.94 -4.54
C LEU A 241 8.02 -5.58 -5.00
N LEU A 242 8.35 -4.50 -4.29
CA LEU A 242 7.96 -3.14 -4.65
C LEU A 242 8.40 -2.76 -6.07
N LYS A 243 9.66 -3.04 -6.40
CA LYS A 243 10.20 -2.82 -7.75
C LYS A 243 9.45 -3.66 -8.80
N GLY A 244 9.10 -4.90 -8.48
CA GLY A 244 8.32 -5.76 -9.35
C GLY A 244 6.93 -5.19 -9.64
N PHE A 245 6.23 -4.68 -8.62
CA PHE A 245 4.96 -3.97 -8.81
C PHE A 245 5.13 -2.75 -9.71
N ILE A 246 6.16 -1.93 -9.51
CA ILE A 246 6.42 -0.76 -10.35
C ILE A 246 6.59 -1.17 -11.82
N ASP A 247 7.46 -2.15 -12.08
CA ASP A 247 7.72 -2.64 -13.44
C ASP A 247 6.49 -3.23 -14.12
N PHE A 248 5.70 -4.04 -13.39
CA PHE A 248 4.47 -4.63 -13.90
C PHE A 248 3.48 -3.55 -14.33
N TYR A 249 3.22 -2.57 -13.45
CA TYR A 249 2.24 -1.52 -13.70
C TYR A 249 2.72 -0.55 -14.78
N GLN A 250 3.99 -0.13 -14.75
CA GLN A 250 4.55 0.73 -15.80
C GLN A 250 4.47 0.05 -17.16
N THR A 251 4.81 -1.23 -17.26
CA THR A 251 4.68 -2.00 -18.50
C THR A 251 3.23 -2.07 -18.95
N PHE A 252 2.31 -2.40 -18.04
CA PHE A 252 0.88 -2.53 -18.36
C PHE A 252 0.32 -1.22 -18.90
N PHE A 253 0.50 -0.11 -18.19
CA PHE A 253 -0.04 1.20 -18.61
C PHE A 253 0.69 1.78 -19.83
N THR A 254 1.95 1.41 -20.05
CA THR A 254 2.64 1.71 -21.33
C THR A 254 1.92 1.01 -22.49
N GLN A 255 1.56 -0.27 -22.35
CA GLN A 255 0.78 -0.99 -23.38
C GLN A 255 -0.66 -0.47 -23.53
N VAL A 256 -1.28 0.02 -22.44
CA VAL A 256 -2.58 0.70 -22.50
C VAL A 256 -2.46 1.99 -23.32
N SER A 257 -1.43 2.79 -23.09
CA SER A 257 -1.26 4.08 -23.79
C SER A 257 -0.88 3.92 -25.26
N THR A 258 0.01 2.96 -25.56
CA THR A 258 0.58 2.77 -26.89
C THR A 258 0.57 1.28 -27.22
N ARG A 259 -0.10 0.92 -28.34
CA ARG A 259 -0.14 -0.48 -28.79
C ARG A 259 1.27 -0.94 -29.19
N ASN A 260 1.67 -2.11 -28.68
CA ASN A 260 2.99 -2.70 -28.92
C ASN A 260 4.12 -1.74 -28.54
N ALA A 261 3.94 -1.03 -27.41
CA ALA A 261 4.96 -0.13 -26.92
C ALA A 261 6.27 -0.88 -26.67
N PRO A 262 7.43 -0.23 -26.86
CA PRO A 262 8.70 -0.79 -26.44
C PRO A 262 8.75 -0.95 -24.92
N LEU A 263 9.78 -1.66 -24.45
CA LEU A 263 10.08 -1.78 -23.03
C LEU A 263 10.18 -0.37 -22.38
N PRO A 264 9.52 -0.12 -21.23
CA PRO A 264 9.66 1.15 -20.54
C PRO A 264 11.12 1.39 -20.14
N ARG A 265 11.52 2.67 -20.09
CA ARG A 265 12.84 3.06 -19.60
C ARG A 265 12.91 2.87 -18.08
N ASP A 266 14.12 2.61 -17.58
CA ASP A 266 14.44 2.58 -16.14
C ASP A 266 13.67 1.54 -15.30
N ILE A 267 13.21 0.45 -15.92
CA ILE A 267 12.63 -0.69 -15.21
C ILE A 267 13.72 -1.53 -14.52
N HIS A 268 13.35 -2.21 -13.45
CA HIS A 268 14.25 -2.96 -12.58
C HIS A 268 14.56 -4.38 -13.08
N PHE A 269 13.61 -5.04 -13.76
CA PHE A 269 13.68 -6.45 -14.18
C PHE A 269 13.38 -6.60 -15.69
N PRO A 270 14.20 -6.03 -16.58
CA PRO A 270 13.92 -5.99 -18.02
C PRO A 270 13.73 -7.37 -18.66
N ALA A 271 14.60 -8.32 -18.33
CA ALA A 271 14.49 -9.69 -18.85
C ALA A 271 13.20 -10.39 -18.40
N LEU A 272 12.76 -10.14 -17.15
CA LEU A 272 11.54 -10.73 -16.61
C LEU A 272 10.30 -10.11 -17.27
N VAL A 273 10.29 -8.78 -17.46
CA VAL A 273 9.22 -8.07 -18.15
C VAL A 273 9.08 -8.55 -19.60
N GLU A 274 10.19 -8.68 -20.32
CA GLU A 274 10.21 -9.19 -21.68
C GLU A 274 9.67 -10.63 -21.74
N ALA A 275 10.20 -11.51 -20.89
CA ALA A 275 9.85 -12.93 -20.90
C ALA A 275 8.42 -13.24 -20.42
N LYS A 276 7.86 -12.44 -19.50
CA LYS A 276 6.57 -12.74 -18.85
C LYS A 276 5.42 -11.83 -19.26
N LEU A 277 5.67 -10.61 -19.74
CA LEU A 277 4.61 -9.62 -19.99
C LEU A 277 4.48 -9.26 -21.48
N GLN A 278 5.58 -8.96 -22.17
CA GLN A 278 5.52 -8.36 -23.52
C GLN A 278 4.94 -9.28 -24.59
N PHE A 279 5.08 -10.59 -24.42
CA PHE A 279 4.55 -11.60 -25.35
C PHE A 279 3.35 -12.36 -24.79
N ASP A 280 2.83 -11.97 -23.62
CA ASP A 280 1.70 -12.63 -23.00
C ASP A 280 0.38 -12.13 -23.61
N ASN A 281 -0.41 -13.06 -24.15
CA ASN A 281 -1.64 -12.73 -24.85
C ASN A 281 -2.71 -12.14 -23.92
N ASP A 282 -2.81 -12.62 -22.69
CA ASP A 282 -3.85 -12.17 -21.76
C ASP A 282 -3.48 -10.81 -21.17
N PHE A 283 -2.18 -10.56 -20.98
CA PHE A 283 -1.66 -9.22 -20.68
C PHE A 283 -2.01 -8.20 -21.78
N LEU A 284 -1.67 -8.50 -23.03
CA LEU A 284 -1.89 -7.59 -24.16
C LEU A 284 -3.38 -7.37 -24.47
N LYS A 285 -4.20 -8.43 -24.37
CA LYS A 285 -5.67 -8.32 -24.51
C LYS A 285 -6.27 -7.43 -23.43
N THR A 286 -5.83 -7.59 -22.19
CA THR A 286 -6.33 -6.78 -21.07
C THR A 286 -5.93 -5.32 -21.23
N ALA A 287 -4.68 -5.04 -21.62
CA ALA A 287 -4.23 -3.68 -21.92
C ALA A 287 -5.05 -3.05 -23.06
N LYS A 288 -5.37 -3.82 -24.12
CA LYS A 288 -6.25 -3.37 -25.21
C LYS A 288 -7.66 -3.06 -24.69
N MET A 289 -8.25 -3.94 -23.88
CA MET A 289 -9.58 -3.75 -23.32
C MET A 289 -9.67 -2.44 -22.51
N VAL A 290 -8.67 -2.19 -21.65
CA VAL A 290 -8.58 -0.94 -20.88
C VAL A 290 -8.44 0.26 -21.82
N ARG A 291 -7.53 0.20 -22.81
CA ARG A 291 -7.34 1.27 -23.80
C ARG A 291 -8.64 1.61 -24.52
N ASP A 292 -9.32 0.61 -25.05
CA ASP A 292 -10.56 0.78 -25.83
C ASP A 292 -11.67 1.42 -24.96
N ARG A 293 -11.73 1.06 -23.67
CA ARG A 293 -12.67 1.67 -22.73
C ARG A 293 -12.28 3.12 -22.41
N CYS A 294 -11.00 3.41 -22.19
CA CYS A 294 -10.54 4.79 -21.96
C CYS A 294 -10.85 5.73 -23.13
N ILE A 295 -10.86 5.24 -24.37
CA ILE A 295 -11.22 6.04 -25.56
C ILE A 295 -12.71 6.42 -25.57
N ARG A 296 -13.58 5.57 -25.00
CA ARG A 296 -15.05 5.72 -25.09
C ARG A 296 -15.70 6.27 -23.82
N ASP A 297 -15.02 6.15 -22.68
CA ASP A 297 -15.56 6.49 -21.36
C ASP A 297 -14.58 7.40 -20.62
N ALA A 298 -14.86 8.71 -20.68
CA ALA A 298 -14.05 9.72 -20.02
C ALA A 298 -14.05 9.59 -18.48
N LYS A 299 -15.15 9.10 -17.89
CA LYS A 299 -15.24 8.89 -16.43
C LYS A 299 -14.34 7.74 -16.02
N TYR A 300 -14.35 6.63 -16.76
CA TYR A 300 -13.43 5.52 -16.55
C TYR A 300 -11.98 5.93 -16.79
N ALA A 301 -11.70 6.65 -17.88
CA ALA A 301 -10.36 7.15 -18.19
C ALA A 301 -9.82 8.07 -17.08
N ASN A 302 -10.67 8.90 -16.47
CA ASN A 302 -10.29 9.67 -15.30
C ASN A 302 -10.04 8.74 -14.09
N ALA A 303 -11.00 7.89 -13.74
CA ALA A 303 -10.93 7.05 -12.55
C ALA A 303 -9.70 6.13 -12.51
N ILE A 304 -9.39 5.44 -13.61
CA ILE A 304 -8.27 4.47 -13.64
C ILE A 304 -6.90 5.13 -13.48
N ARG A 305 -6.75 6.41 -13.84
CA ARG A 305 -5.52 7.18 -13.61
C ARG A 305 -5.27 7.50 -12.13
N TRP A 306 -6.35 7.53 -11.33
CA TRP A 306 -6.31 7.90 -9.92
C TRP A 306 -6.34 6.70 -8.98
N GLN A 307 -6.53 5.48 -9.51
CA GLN A 307 -6.45 4.28 -8.70
C GLN A 307 -5.00 4.02 -8.27
N PRO A 308 -4.74 3.85 -6.96
CA PRO A 308 -3.41 3.56 -6.47
C PRO A 308 -2.93 2.24 -7.06
N ALA A 309 -1.67 2.18 -7.46
CA ALA A 309 -1.10 0.96 -8.03
C ALA A 309 -1.20 -0.19 -7.02
N PHE A 310 -0.67 -0.01 -5.81
CA PHE A 310 -0.67 -1.05 -4.78
C PHE A 310 -0.60 -0.44 -3.38
N LYS A 311 -0.96 -1.23 -2.37
CA LYS A 311 -0.67 -1.00 -0.94
C LYS A 311 -0.13 -2.31 -0.39
N GLN A 312 0.87 -2.24 0.49
CA GLN A 312 1.44 -3.44 1.09
C GLN A 312 0.96 -3.59 2.51
N LEU A 313 0.56 -4.80 2.86
CA LEU A 313 0.09 -5.17 4.19
C LEU A 313 0.89 -6.37 4.67
N ILE A 314 1.46 -6.25 5.87
CA ILE A 314 1.98 -7.34 6.68
C ILE A 314 0.95 -7.56 7.79
N TYR A 315 0.53 -8.79 7.99
CA TYR A 315 -0.39 -9.12 9.04
C TYR A 315 -0.06 -10.48 9.62
N ARG A 316 -0.41 -10.67 10.89
CA ARG A 316 -0.32 -11.99 11.51
C ARG A 316 -1.59 -12.76 11.19
N ASN A 317 -1.43 -13.90 10.55
CA ASN A 317 -2.46 -14.93 10.41
C ASN A 317 -2.22 -16.03 11.45
N ASP A 318 -3.26 -16.79 11.78
CA ASP A 318 -3.20 -17.97 12.67
C ASP A 318 -2.49 -19.16 11.98
#